data_AF-A0A8T9FT50-F1
#
_entry.id   AF-A0A8T9FT50-F1
#
_cell.length_a   1.000
_cell.length_b   1.000
_cell.length_c   1.000
_cell.angle_alpha   90.00
_cell.angle_beta   90.00
_cell.angle_gamma   90.00
#
_symmetry.space_group_name_H-M   'P 1'
#
loop_
_entity.id
_entity.type
_entity.pdbx_description
1 polymer ?
#
loop_
_entity_poly.entity_id
_entity_poly.type
_entity_poly.pdbx_seq_one_letter_code
_entity_poly.pdbx_strand_id
1 'polypeptide(L)'
;MSTAIVVGLVFSAVPFHYARYLARGETEGRPTWYGGFTNLYLVVRILKAHARRGDRWAGPAYIAYCISAAMTPAVLVGLIVQDYWFR
;
A
#
# COMPACT_ATOMS: atom_id res chain seq x y z
N MET A 1 -9.87 -1.63 -19.39
CA MET A 1 -9.69 -0.73 -18.23
C MET A 1 -9.75 -1.45 -16.88
N SER A 2 -10.49 -2.56 -16.74
CA SER A 2 -10.66 -3.25 -15.45
C SER A 2 -9.41 -3.98 -14.91
N THR A 3 -8.55 -4.50 -15.78
CA THR A 3 -7.36 -5.26 -15.36
C THR A 3 -6.28 -4.40 -14.71
N ALA A 4 -6.03 -3.19 -15.20
CA ALA A 4 -5.05 -2.27 -14.61
C ALA A 4 -5.43 -1.82 -13.19
N ILE A 5 -6.73 -1.62 -12.94
CA ILE A 5 -7.26 -1.27 -11.61
C ILE A 5 -7.12 -2.45 -10.65
N VAL A 6 -7.49 -3.66 -11.09
CA VAL A 6 -7.35 -4.88 -10.28
C VAL A 6 -5.87 -5.17 -9.97
N VAL A 7 -4.98 -5.03 -10.95
CA VAL A 7 -3.54 -5.17 -10.74
C VAL A 7 -3.05 -4.12 -9.75
N GLY A 8 -3.45 -2.85 -9.87
CA GLY A 8 -3.10 -1.79 -8.91
C GLY A 8 -3.60 -2.09 -7.49
N LEU A 9 -4.82 -2.60 -7.35
CA LEU A 9 -5.41 -3.00 -6.06
C LEU A 9 -4.65 -4.16 -5.42
N VAL A 10 -4.33 -5.21 -6.19
CA VAL A 10 -3.56 -6.36 -5.71
C VAL A 10 -2.14 -5.94 -5.35
N PHE A 11 -1.49 -5.10 -6.16
CA PHE A 11 -0.15 -4.58 -5.87
C PHE A 11 -0.12 -3.62 -4.67
N SER A 12 -1.24 -3.00 -4.30
CA SER A 12 -1.36 -2.22 -3.06
C SER A 12 -1.60 -3.10 -1.82
N ALA A 13 -2.35 -4.19 -1.99
CA ALA A 13 -2.73 -5.09 -0.90
C ALA A 13 -1.59 -6.04 -0.50
N VAL A 14 -0.78 -6.51 -1.45
CA VAL A 14 0.34 -7.43 -1.18
C VAL A 14 1.38 -6.82 -0.23
N PRO A 15 1.90 -5.60 -0.45
CA PRO A 15 2.83 -4.97 0.48
C PRO A 15 2.21 -4.70 1.85
N PHE A 16 0.92 -4.37 1.89
CA PHE A 16 0.19 -4.17 3.15
C PHE A 16 0.15 -5.46 3.97
N HIS A 17 -0.25 -6.58 3.36
CA HIS A 17 -0.30 -7.88 4.02
C HIS A 17 1.08 -8.36 4.44
N TYR A 18 2.10 -8.11 3.61
CA TYR A 18 3.48 -8.43 3.92
C TYR A 18 4.00 -7.60 5.10
N ALA A 19 3.77 -6.29 5.13
CA ALA A 19 4.11 -5.44 6.27
C ALA A 19 3.38 -5.88 7.55
N ARG A 20 2.11 -6.26 7.45
CA ARG A 20 1.34 -6.78 8.58
C ARG A 20 1.87 -8.12 9.08
N TYR A 21 2.39 -8.96 8.20
CA TYR A 21 3.07 -10.21 8.55
C TYR A 21 4.37 -9.92 9.29
N LEU A 22 5.21 -9.02 8.78
CA LEU A 22 6.45 -8.58 9.45
C LEU A 22 6.17 -7.97 10.83
N ALA A 23 5.08 -7.21 10.96
CA ALA A 23 4.62 -6.62 12.22
C ALA A 23 4.16 -7.67 13.26
N ARG A 24 3.95 -8.94 12.91
CA ARG A 24 3.47 -9.93 13.89
C ARG A 24 4.47 -10.20 15.00
N GLY A 25 5.76 -9.98 14.76
CA GLY A 25 6.84 -10.15 15.73
C GLY A 25 7.40 -8.85 16.31
N GLU A 26 6.85 -7.68 15.96
CA GLU A 26 7.36 -6.38 16.44
C GLU A 26 6.40 -5.71 17.44
N THR A 27 6.96 -4.94 18.37
CA THR A 27 6.22 -4.17 19.37
C THR A 27 5.53 -2.92 18.82
N GLU A 28 5.84 -2.52 17.58
CA GLU A 28 5.40 -1.24 16.99
C GLU A 28 3.91 -1.19 16.60
N GLY A 29 3.14 -2.25 16.88
CA GLY A 29 1.73 -2.34 16.53
C GLY A 29 1.50 -2.82 15.08
N ARG A 30 0.32 -3.39 14.82
CA ARG A 30 0.00 -4.01 13.52
C ARG A 30 -0.78 -3.05 12.63
N PRO A 31 -0.40 -2.89 11.36
CA PRO A 31 -1.17 -2.08 10.44
C PRO A 31 -2.55 -2.69 10.20
N THR A 32 -3.59 -1.85 10.27
CA THR A 32 -5.00 -2.24 10.09
C THR A 32 -5.50 -1.81 8.71
N TRP A 33 -6.68 -2.26 8.25
CA TRP A 33 -7.15 -1.84 6.91
C TRP A 33 -7.72 -0.40 6.90
N TYR A 34 -8.15 0.13 8.05
CA TYR A 34 -8.89 1.40 8.15
C TYR A 34 -8.20 2.50 8.96
N GLY A 35 -6.93 2.34 9.34
CA GLY A 35 -6.19 3.32 10.17
C GLY A 35 -5.74 4.60 9.46
N GLY A 36 -6.24 4.89 8.25
CA GLY A 36 -5.96 6.13 7.51
C GLY A 36 -4.47 6.40 7.23
N PHE A 37 -4.08 7.68 7.21
CA PHE A 37 -2.70 8.12 6.91
C PHE A 37 -1.66 7.59 7.90
N THR A 38 -2.02 7.43 9.17
CA THR A 38 -1.14 6.89 10.21
C THR A 38 -0.69 5.46 9.87
N ASN A 39 -1.57 4.70 9.22
CA ASN A 39 -1.32 3.33 8.78
C ASN A 39 -0.39 3.25 7.58
N LEU A 40 -0.55 4.16 6.61
CA LEU A 40 0.37 4.30 5.48
C LEU A 40 1.80 4.51 5.99
N TYR A 41 1.96 5.41 6.97
CA TYR A 41 3.26 5.69 7.57
C TYR A 41 3.82 4.48 8.33
N LEU A 42 2.97 3.74 9.04
CA LEU A 42 3.34 2.55 9.80
C LEU A 42 3.82 1.41 8.88
N VAL A 43 3.10 1.14 7.79
CA VAL A 43 3.49 0.16 6.75
C VAL A 43 4.83 0.54 6.13
N VAL A 44 5.00 1.81 5.74
CA VAL A 44 6.26 2.33 5.21
C VAL A 44 7.41 2.15 6.20
N ARG A 45 7.18 2.47 7.48
CA ARG A 45 8.21 2.34 8.52
C ARG A 45 8.65 0.89 8.72
N ILE A 46 7.69 -0.04 8.79
CA ILE A 46 7.97 -1.48 8.97
C ILE A 46 8.76 -2.04 7.78
N LEU A 47 8.31 -1.76 6.55
CA LEU A 47 8.99 -2.21 5.33
C LEU A 47 10.39 -1.61 5.22
N LYS A 48 10.55 -0.32 5.53
CA LYS A 48 11.86 0.35 5.53
C LYS A 48 12.80 -0.21 6.61
N ALA A 49 12.29 -0.50 7.80
CA ALA A 49 13.06 -1.10 8.88
C ALA A 49 13.56 -2.50 8.49
N HIS A 50 12.70 -3.34 7.91
CA HIS A 50 13.07 -4.67 7.46
C HIS A 50 14.01 -4.66 6.25
N ALA A 51 13.83 -3.73 5.32
CA ALA A 51 14.77 -3.54 4.21
C ALA A 51 16.18 -3.20 4.71
N ARG A 52 16.30 -2.38 5.76
CA ARG A 52 17.58 -2.06 6.41
C ARG A 52 18.19 -3.23 7.17
N ARG A 53 17.38 -4.17 7.67
CA ARG A 53 17.83 -5.41 8.31
C ARG A 53 18.28 -6.50 7.32
N GLY A 54 18.23 -6.22 6.01
CA GLY A 54 18.67 -7.14 4.97
C GLY A 54 17.56 -7.99 4.36
N ASP A 55 16.29 -7.70 4.66
CA ASP A 55 15.17 -8.40 4.02
C ASP A 55 15.02 -7.94 2.56
N ARG A 56 15.36 -8.85 1.65
CA ARG A 56 15.45 -8.61 0.20
C ARG A 56 14.09 -8.27 -0.42
N TRP A 57 12.99 -8.68 0.22
CA TRP A 57 11.63 -8.47 -0.27
C TRP A 57 10.99 -7.18 0.27
N ALA A 58 11.51 -6.65 1.39
CA ALA A 58 10.99 -5.44 2.02
C ALA A 58 11.28 -4.17 1.23
N GLY A 59 12.42 -4.10 0.53
CA GLY A 59 12.76 -2.99 -0.36
C GLY A 59 11.80 -2.86 -1.56
N PRO A 60 11.62 -3.91 -2.38
CA PRO A 60 10.65 -3.90 -3.47
C PRO A 60 9.21 -3.65 -2.99
N ALA A 61 8.80 -4.27 -1.87
CA ALA A 61 7.48 -4.06 -1.29
C ALA A 61 7.25 -2.60 -0.85
N TYR A 62 8.27 -1.95 -0.26
CA TYR A 62 8.22 -0.53 0.08
C TYR A 62 7.98 0.35 -1.16
N ILE A 63 8.73 0.12 -2.24
CA ILE A 63 8.61 0.88 -3.48
C ILE A 63 7.21 0.67 -4.10
N ALA A 64 6.77 -0.58 -4.20
CA ALA A 64 5.45 -0.93 -4.74
C ALA A 64 4.31 -0.28 -3.95
N TYR A 65 4.43 -0.25 -2.62
CA TYR A 65 3.44 0.39 -1.76
C TYR A 65 3.39 1.91 -1.95
N CYS A 66 4.54 2.58 -2.03
CA CYS A 66 4.62 4.02 -2.26
C CYS A 66 4.00 4.41 -3.61
N ILE A 67 4.31 3.68 -4.68
CA ILE A 67 3.73 3.91 -6.01
C ILE A 67 2.21 3.72 -5.95
N SER A 68 1.76 2.62 -5.35
CA SER A 68 0.32 2.32 -5.23
C SER A 68 -0.43 3.38 -4.43
N ALA A 69 0.15 3.84 -3.32
CA ALA A 69 -0.42 4.90 -2.48
C ALA A 69 -0.50 6.24 -3.23
N ALA A 70 0.48 6.57 -4.07
CA ALA A 70 0.47 7.77 -4.91
C ALA A 70 -0.54 7.68 -6.07
N MET A 71 -0.73 6.49 -6.64
CA MET A 71 -1.67 6.28 -7.75
C MET A 71 -3.14 6.21 -7.29
N THR A 72 -3.40 5.74 -6.07
CA THR A 72 -4.76 5.60 -5.54
C THR A 72 -5.61 6.89 -5.62
N PRO A 73 -5.13 8.08 -5.18
CA PRO A 73 -5.91 9.32 -5.32
C PRO A 73 -6.13 9.70 -6.79
N ALA A 74 -5.15 9.48 -7.68
CA ALA A 74 -5.31 9.75 -9.10
C ALA A 74 -6.38 8.86 -9.76
N VAL A 75 -6.40 7.57 -9.40
CA VAL A 75 -7.42 6.61 -9.87
C VAL A 75 -8.80 6.97 -9.33
N LEU A 76 -8.91 7.32 -8.05
CA LEU A 76 -10.17 7.78 -7.44
C LEU A 76 -10.72 9.02 -8.13
N VAL A 77 -9.88 10.03 -8.35
CA VAL A 77 -10.27 11.25 -9.08
C VAL A 77 -10.72 10.91 -10.49
N GLY A 78 -9.97 10.06 -11.20
CA GLY A 78 -10.35 9.61 -12.55
C GLY A 78 -11.71 8.91 -12.57
N LEU A 79 -11.99 8.03 -11.60
CA LEU A 79 -13.27 7.35 -11.46
C LEU A 79 -14.42 8.31 -11.13
N ILE A 80 -14.19 9.28 -10.24
CA ILE A 80 -15.20 10.30 -9.90
C ILE A 80 -15.50 11.18 -11.11
N VAL A 81 -14.47 11.62 -11.84
CA VAL A 81 -14.64 12.43 -13.06
C VAL A 81 -15.38 11.63 -14.13
N GLN A 82 -15.05 10.34 -14.28
CA GLN A 82 -15.76 9.46 -15.21
C GLN A 82 -17.23 9.28 -14.81
N ASP A 83 -17.53 9.03 -13.54
CA ASP A 83 -18.91 8.91 -13.04
C ASP A 83 -19.71 10.21 -13.21
N TYR A 84 -19.06 11.37 -13.05
CA TYR A 84 -19.68 12.68 -13.29
C TYR A 84 -19.92 12.98 -14.77
N TRP A 85 -19.03 12.56 -15.67
CA TRP A 85 -19.12 12.86 -17.11
C TRP A 85 -20.02 11.91 -17.90
N PHE A 86 -20.21 10.68 -17.42
CA PHE A 86 -21.07 9.67 -18.05
C PHE A 86 -22.47 9.55 -17.39
N ARG A 87 -22.82 10.52 -16.52
CA ARG A 87 -24.16 10.74 -15.98
C ARG A 87 -24.89 11.81 -16.78
#